data_AF-K1RTB3-F1
#
_entry.id   AF-K1RTB3-F1
#
_cell.length_a   1.000
_cell.length_b   1.000
_cell.length_c   1.000
_cell.angle_alpha   90.00
_cell.angle_beta   90.00
_cell.angle_gamma   90.00
#
_symmetry.space_group_name_H-M   'P 1'
#
loop_
_entity.id
_entity.type
_entity.pdbx_description
1 polymer ?
#
loop_
_entity_poly.entity_id
_entity_poly.type
_entity_poly.pdbx_seq_one_letter_code
_entity_poly.pdbx_strand_id
1 'polypeptide(L)'
;MPEKKITKAIVCPMCGEMSKADVYTSINPSVTKGVRRRALDGELFAWKCPSCGYSARLTYPILYNDMKNRFMVYFIPKIDHFQLCDNELEEKYSNLRNISKRIVPTFNSFKEKIFIFESGLDDMSVELTKLAISQTVSKKLN
;
A
#
# COMPACT_ATOMS: atom_id res chain seq x y z
N MET A 1 -6.82 -15.10 -0.79
CA MET A 1 -7.43 -14.87 0.54
C MET A 1 -8.35 -13.66 0.44
N PRO A 2 -9.52 -13.67 1.08
CA PRO A 2 -10.40 -12.51 1.15
C PRO A 2 -9.77 -11.38 1.99
N GLU A 3 -10.43 -10.23 2.04
CA GLU A 3 -10.01 -9.09 2.88
C GLU A 3 -9.84 -9.50 4.35
N LYS A 4 -8.72 -9.13 4.95
CA LYS A 4 -8.47 -9.31 6.37
C LYS A 4 -8.46 -7.95 7.05
N LYS A 5 -9.34 -7.79 8.05
CA LYS A 5 -9.47 -6.57 8.85
C LYS A 5 -9.36 -6.86 10.34
N ILE A 6 -8.89 -5.88 11.10
CA ILE A 6 -8.89 -5.88 12.56
C ILE A 6 -9.47 -4.56 13.05
N THR A 7 -10.13 -4.58 14.20
CA THR A 7 -10.65 -3.36 14.82
C THR A 7 -9.63 -2.79 15.80
N LYS A 8 -9.36 -1.49 15.71
CA LYS A 8 -8.45 -0.76 16.60
C LYS A 8 -9.20 0.35 17.32
N ALA A 9 -8.84 0.59 18.58
CA ALA A 9 -9.27 1.78 19.30
C ALA A 9 -8.48 2.98 18.78
N ILE A 10 -9.17 4.10 18.53
CA ILE A 10 -8.58 5.37 18.10
C ILE A 10 -9.20 6.49 18.91
N VAL A 11 -8.43 7.53 19.19
CA VAL A 11 -8.93 8.74 19.84
C VAL A 11 -9.16 9.81 18.79
N CYS A 12 -10.35 10.42 18.79
CA CYS A 12 -10.63 11.52 17.88
C CYS A 12 -9.76 12.74 18.24
N PRO A 13 -8.97 13.29 17.30
CA PRO A 13 -8.12 14.45 17.60
C PRO A 13 -8.92 15.75 17.79
N MET A 14 -10.19 15.80 17.36
CA MET A 14 -11.04 16.99 17.48
C MET A 14 -11.85 17.06 18.77
N CYS A 15 -12.44 15.93 19.21
CA CYS A 15 -13.33 15.92 20.37
C CYS A 15 -12.84 15.05 21.53
N GLY A 16 -11.72 14.32 21.36
CA GLY A 16 -11.18 13.43 22.38
C GLY A 16 -11.95 12.12 22.57
N GLU A 17 -13.08 11.92 21.89
CA GLU A 17 -13.87 10.69 22.01
C GLU A 17 -13.07 9.46 21.60
N MET A 18 -13.10 8.43 22.43
CA MET A 18 -12.52 7.13 22.09
C MET A 18 -13.50 6.35 21.22
N SER A 19 -13.03 5.92 20.06
CA SER A 19 -13.85 5.24 19.06
C SER A 19 -13.12 4.02 18.50
N LYS A 20 -13.83 3.22 17.71
CA LYS A 20 -13.25 2.07 17.00
C LYS A 20 -13.13 2.39 15.51
N ALA A 21 -12.09 1.86 14.89
CA ALA A 21 -11.89 1.89 13.45
C ALA A 21 -11.48 0.51 12.93
N ASP A 22 -12.05 0.11 11.79
CA ASP A 22 -11.59 -1.07 11.07
C ASP A 22 -10.36 -0.71 10.25
N VAL A 23 -9.27 -1.46 10.43
CA VAL A 23 -8.04 -1.33 9.62
C VAL A 23 -7.82 -2.63 8.84
N TYR A 24 -7.52 -2.49 7.55
CA TYR A 24 -7.30 -3.61 6.66
C TYR A 24 -5.82 -4.03 6.71
N THR A 25 -5.54 -5.27 7.09
CA THR A 25 -4.16 -5.79 7.13
C THR A 25 -3.75 -6.38 5.78
N SER A 26 -4.71 -6.90 5.01
CA SER A 26 -4.48 -7.43 3.67
C SER A 26 -5.74 -7.37 2.82
N ILE A 27 -5.55 -7.05 1.55
CA ILE A 27 -6.61 -6.99 0.54
C ILE A 27 -6.18 -7.74 -0.72
N ASN A 28 -7.15 -8.32 -1.42
CA ASN A 28 -6.91 -9.05 -2.65
C ASN A 28 -7.96 -8.66 -3.72
N PRO A 29 -7.56 -7.89 -4.75
CA PRO A 29 -8.47 -7.39 -5.79
C PRO A 29 -9.00 -8.50 -6.70
N SER A 30 -8.31 -9.64 -6.79
CA SER A 30 -8.75 -10.80 -7.58
C SER A 30 -9.90 -11.56 -6.92
N VAL A 31 -10.05 -11.44 -5.59
CA VAL A 31 -11.09 -12.13 -4.82
C VAL A 31 -12.25 -11.20 -4.48
N THR A 32 -11.96 -9.96 -4.08
CA THR A 32 -13.01 -9.05 -3.58
C THR A 32 -13.27 -7.92 -4.56
N LYS A 33 -14.46 -7.91 -5.17
CA LYS A 33 -14.85 -6.88 -6.13
C LYS A 33 -14.85 -5.49 -5.48
N GLY A 34 -14.34 -4.49 -6.20
CA GLY A 34 -14.35 -3.10 -5.75
C GLY A 34 -13.24 -2.72 -4.77
N VAL A 35 -12.55 -3.65 -4.11
CA VAL A 35 -11.48 -3.32 -3.15
C VAL A 35 -10.32 -2.55 -3.77
N ARG A 36 -10.01 -2.84 -5.05
CA ARG A 36 -9.03 -2.06 -5.82
C ARG A 36 -9.39 -0.58 -5.84
N ARG A 37 -10.64 -0.24 -6.20
CA ARG A 37 -11.13 1.15 -6.24
C ARG A 37 -10.94 1.79 -4.88
N ARG A 38 -11.47 1.15 -3.82
CA ARG A 38 -11.41 1.62 -2.43
C ARG A 38 -9.98 1.82 -1.91
N ALA A 39 -9.04 0.99 -2.36
CA ALA A 39 -7.64 1.11 -1.99
C ALA A 39 -6.98 2.31 -2.67
N LEU A 40 -7.26 2.52 -3.97
CA LEU A 40 -6.66 3.58 -4.78
C LEU A 40 -7.25 4.96 -4.52
N ASP A 41 -8.56 5.06 -4.28
CA ASP A 41 -9.23 6.33 -3.95
C ASP A 41 -9.05 6.72 -2.48
N GLY A 42 -8.58 5.80 -1.64
CA GLY A 42 -8.31 6.04 -0.22
C GLY A 42 -9.49 5.76 0.70
N GLU A 43 -10.61 5.23 0.20
CA GLU A 43 -11.80 4.88 0.98
C GLU A 43 -11.47 3.92 2.13
N LEU A 44 -10.55 2.96 1.93
CA LEU A 44 -10.11 2.03 3.00
C LEU A 44 -9.42 2.75 4.18
N PHE A 45 -8.91 3.96 3.94
CA PHE A 45 -8.19 4.76 4.92
C PHE A 45 -9.07 5.86 5.52
N ALA A 46 -10.30 6.04 5.03
CA ALA A 46 -11.20 7.06 5.52
C ALA A 46 -11.80 6.64 6.86
N TRP A 47 -11.81 7.56 7.82
CA TRP A 47 -12.50 7.40 9.08
C TRP A 47 -13.29 8.66 9.42
N LYS A 48 -14.48 8.48 9.99
CA LYS A 48 -15.34 9.56 10.46
C LYS A 48 -15.67 9.33 11.93
N CYS A 49 -15.44 10.34 12.75
CA CYS A 49 -15.79 10.28 14.16
C CYS A 49 -17.31 10.17 14.33
N PRO A 50 -17.83 9.16 15.05
CA PRO A 50 -19.26 9.00 15.25
C PRO A 50 -19.85 10.07 16.18
N SER A 51 -19.04 10.70 17.03
CA SER A 51 -19.49 11.69 18.02
C SER A 51 -19.58 13.11 17.41
N CYS A 52 -18.50 13.61 16.80
CA CYS A 52 -18.46 14.99 16.28
C CYS A 52 -18.49 15.11 14.75
N GLY A 53 -18.46 13.99 14.01
CA GLY A 53 -18.46 13.99 12.55
C GLY A 53 -17.12 14.35 11.89
N TYR A 54 -16.05 14.58 12.65
CA TYR A 54 -14.73 14.87 12.11
C TYR A 54 -14.23 13.76 11.17
N SER A 55 -13.76 14.13 9.98
CA SER A 55 -13.17 13.22 9.01
C SER A 55 -11.66 13.20 9.13
N ALA A 56 -11.10 12.00 9.26
CA ALA A 56 -9.66 11.79 9.27
C ALA A 56 -9.27 10.74 8.23
N ARG A 57 -8.01 10.78 7.83
CA ARG A 57 -7.38 9.75 7.02
C ARG A 57 -6.41 8.95 7.87
N LEU A 58 -6.75 7.70 8.12
CA LEU A 58 -5.90 6.77 8.84
C LEU A 58 -4.71 6.37 7.97
N THR A 59 -3.54 6.26 8.57
CA THR A 59 -2.31 5.84 7.88
C THR A 59 -1.78 4.62 8.61
N TYR A 60 -1.94 3.43 8.03
CA TYR A 60 -1.58 2.15 8.66
C TYR A 60 -1.05 1.16 7.62
N PRO A 61 -0.29 0.13 8.05
CA PRO A 61 0.25 -0.87 7.13
C PRO A 61 -0.84 -1.73 6.48
N ILE A 62 -0.73 -1.96 5.17
CA ILE A 62 -1.66 -2.82 4.41
C ILE A 62 -0.94 -3.53 3.26
N LEU A 63 -1.20 -4.84 3.14
CA LEU A 63 -0.72 -5.66 2.03
C LEU A 63 -1.75 -5.71 0.89
N TYR A 64 -1.40 -5.14 -0.27
CA TYR A 64 -2.11 -5.37 -1.53
C TYR A 64 -1.56 -6.63 -2.18
N ASN A 65 -2.38 -7.67 -2.26
CA ASN A 65 -1.99 -8.98 -2.78
C ASN A 65 -2.78 -9.31 -4.05
N ASP A 66 -2.19 -9.04 -5.22
CA ASP A 66 -2.78 -9.38 -6.51
C ASP A 66 -2.17 -10.68 -7.05
N MET A 67 -2.85 -11.78 -6.75
CA MET A 67 -2.44 -13.10 -7.19
C MET A 67 -2.63 -13.32 -8.70
N LYS A 68 -3.54 -12.59 -9.35
CA LYS A 68 -3.79 -12.72 -10.80
C LYS A 68 -2.62 -12.13 -11.58
N ASN A 69 -2.19 -10.94 -11.19
CA ASN A 69 -1.05 -10.26 -11.81
C ASN A 69 0.29 -10.62 -11.15
N ARG A 70 0.28 -11.53 -10.17
CA ARG A 70 1.45 -12.08 -9.47
C ARG A 70 2.36 -11.02 -8.83
N PHE A 71 1.78 -10.06 -8.12
CA PHE A 71 2.55 -9.08 -7.37
C PHE A 71 1.96 -8.77 -5.99
N MET A 72 2.81 -8.26 -5.11
CA MET A 72 2.46 -7.79 -3.78
C MET A 72 3.07 -6.42 -3.51
N VAL A 73 2.26 -5.48 -3.06
CA VAL A 73 2.73 -4.17 -2.58
C VAL A 73 2.34 -4.01 -1.13
N TYR A 74 3.34 -3.93 -0.26
CA TYR A 74 3.14 -3.69 1.16
C TYR A 74 3.37 -2.21 1.46
N PHE A 75 2.28 -1.48 1.69
CA PHE A 75 2.37 -0.12 2.20
C PHE A 75 2.69 -0.18 3.69
N ILE A 76 3.85 0.34 4.09
CA ILE A 76 4.26 0.46 5.49
C ILE A 76 4.65 1.92 5.73
N PRO A 77 3.77 2.73 6.33
CA PRO A 77 4.06 4.15 6.55
C PRO A 77 5.32 4.37 7.40
N LYS A 78 6.15 5.33 6.99
CA LYS A 78 7.37 5.76 7.72
C LYS A 78 8.39 4.64 7.97
N ILE A 79 8.48 3.65 7.09
CA ILE A 79 9.54 2.65 7.15
C ILE A 79 10.85 3.22 6.57
N ASP A 80 11.96 2.99 7.27
CA ASP A 80 13.30 3.44 6.86
C ASP A 80 14.06 2.39 6.01
N HIS A 81 13.59 1.14 6.01
CA HIS A 81 14.20 0.02 5.30
C HIS A 81 13.25 -0.56 4.24
N PHE A 82 13.74 -0.70 3.00
CA PHE A 82 12.92 -1.07 1.82
C PHE A 82 13.12 -2.50 1.33
N GLN A 83 14.02 -3.27 1.95
CA GLN A 83 14.36 -4.62 1.49
C GLN A 83 13.52 -5.68 2.22
N LEU A 84 12.85 -6.51 1.43
CA LEU A 84 12.30 -7.79 1.88
C LEU A 84 13.38 -8.87 1.66
N CYS A 85 13.88 -9.46 2.73
CA CYS A 85 14.70 -10.67 2.65
C CYS A 85 13.76 -11.88 2.76
N ASP A 86 13.29 -12.37 1.60
CA ASP A 86 12.22 -13.36 1.51
C ASP A 86 12.69 -14.75 1.01
N ASN A 87 13.99 -14.95 0.79
CA ASN A 87 14.54 -16.16 0.17
C ASN A 87 14.10 -17.45 0.90
N GLU A 88 14.18 -17.46 2.23
CA GLU A 88 13.75 -18.60 3.05
C GLU A 88 12.24 -18.87 2.94
N LEU A 89 11.42 -17.82 2.78
CA LEU A 89 9.98 -17.94 2.61
C LEU A 89 9.60 -18.47 1.23
N GLU A 90 10.34 -18.10 0.18
CA GLU A 90 10.14 -18.61 -1.19
C GLU A 90 10.61 -20.07 -1.36
N GLU A 91 11.62 -20.48 -0.59
CA GLU A 91 12.03 -21.87 -0.49
C GLU A 91 10.96 -22.72 0.22
N LYS A 92 10.41 -22.20 1.32
CA LYS A 92 9.39 -22.88 2.12
C LYS A 92 8.01 -22.91 1.45
N TYR A 93 7.65 -21.88 0.69
CA TYR A 93 6.34 -21.73 0.07
C TYR A 93 6.50 -21.49 -1.43
N SER A 94 6.39 -22.57 -2.22
CA SER A 94 6.58 -22.55 -3.67
C SER A 94 5.65 -21.58 -4.41
N ASN A 95 4.45 -21.31 -3.86
CA ASN A 95 3.50 -20.35 -4.39
C ASN A 95 3.95 -18.88 -4.26
N LEU A 96 5.02 -18.60 -3.49
CA LEU A 96 5.61 -17.26 -3.36
C LEU A 96 6.74 -16.99 -4.36
N ARG A 97 7.26 -18.01 -5.04
CA ARG A 97 8.29 -17.86 -6.07
C ARG A 97 7.74 -17.07 -7.25
N ASN A 98 8.58 -16.28 -7.92
CA ASN A 98 8.21 -15.48 -9.10
C ASN A 98 7.02 -14.52 -8.85
N ILE A 99 6.95 -13.95 -7.65
CA ILE A 99 5.99 -12.86 -7.33
C ILE A 99 6.81 -11.60 -7.15
N SER A 100 6.43 -10.52 -7.83
CA SER A 100 7.06 -9.22 -7.63
C SER A 100 6.60 -8.63 -6.29
N LYS A 101 7.53 -8.40 -5.36
CA LYS A 101 7.23 -7.86 -4.03
C LYS A 101 7.87 -6.49 -3.83
N ARG A 102 7.13 -5.55 -3.26
CA ARG A 102 7.62 -4.20 -2.93
C ARG A 102 7.10 -3.72 -1.58
N ILE A 103 7.98 -3.15 -0.77
CA ILE A 103 7.59 -2.30 0.36
C ILE A 103 7.62 -0.85 -0.12
N VAL A 104 6.61 -0.07 0.25
CA VAL A 104 6.51 1.34 -0.07
C VAL A 104 6.16 2.17 1.16
N PRO A 105 6.81 3.33 1.37
CA PRO A 105 6.62 4.14 2.57
C PRO A 105 5.48 5.16 2.45
N THR A 106 5.03 5.45 1.22
CA THR A 106 4.02 6.48 0.95
C THR A 106 2.82 5.91 0.21
N PHE A 107 1.67 6.53 0.40
CA PHE A 107 0.45 6.18 -0.33
C PHE A 107 0.58 6.41 -1.85
N ASN A 108 1.37 7.41 -2.27
CA ASN A 108 1.58 7.66 -3.70
C ASN A 108 2.42 6.55 -4.35
N SER A 109 3.51 6.15 -3.71
CA SER A 109 4.31 5.00 -4.16
C SER A 109 3.48 3.70 -4.14
N PHE A 110 2.57 3.54 -3.17
CA PHE A 110 1.63 2.42 -3.15
C PHE A 110 0.73 2.38 -4.38
N LYS A 111 0.07 3.50 -4.73
CA LYS A 111 -0.73 3.59 -5.95
C LYS A 111 0.11 3.36 -7.20
N GLU A 112 1.27 4.01 -7.28
CA GLU A 112 2.17 3.92 -8.42
C GLU A 112 2.57 2.47 -8.71
N LYS A 113 3.05 1.73 -7.71
CA LYS A 113 3.45 0.32 -7.89
C LYS A 113 2.29 -0.56 -8.32
N ILE A 114 1.08 -0.33 -7.78
CA ILE A 114 -0.11 -1.05 -8.24
C ILE A 114 -0.35 -0.78 -9.73
N PHE A 115 -0.31 0.47 -10.18
CA PHE A 115 -0.51 0.81 -11.60
C PHE A 115 0.58 0.24 -12.51
N ILE A 116 1.85 0.29 -12.10
CA ILE A 116 2.98 -0.28 -12.85
C ILE A 116 2.75 -1.76 -13.08
N PHE A 117 2.50 -2.52 -12.01
CA PHE A 117 2.35 -3.96 -12.11
C PHE A 117 1.08 -4.38 -12.85
N GLU A 118 -0.04 -3.69 -12.62
CA GLU A 118 -1.29 -3.97 -13.36
C GLU A 118 -1.18 -3.66 -14.86
N SER A 119 -0.28 -2.74 -15.24
CA SER A 119 0.01 -2.42 -16.65
C SER A 119 1.06 -3.36 -17.26
N GLY A 120 1.60 -4.32 -16.50
CA GLY A 120 2.65 -5.24 -16.95
C GLY A 120 3.99 -4.57 -17.23
N LEU A 121 4.22 -3.38 -16.67
CA LEU A 121 5.48 -2.64 -16.85
C LEU A 121 6.57 -3.21 -15.94
N ASP A 122 7.82 -3.11 -16.40
CA ASP A 122 8.99 -3.44 -15.58
C ASP A 122 9.26 -2.33 -14.56
N ASP A 123 9.15 -2.67 -13.29
CA ASP A 123 9.28 -1.73 -12.17
C ASP A 123 10.65 -1.05 -12.11
N MET A 124 11.72 -1.80 -12.41
CA MET A 124 13.08 -1.27 -12.41
C MET A 124 13.25 -0.22 -13.51
N SER A 125 12.76 -0.50 -14.72
CA SER A 125 12.81 0.41 -15.86
C SER A 125 12.07 1.72 -15.57
N VAL A 126 10.91 1.66 -14.91
CA VAL A 126 10.17 2.86 -14.50
C VAL A 126 10.95 3.68 -13.48
N GLU A 127 11.56 3.06 -12.47
CA GLU A 127 12.38 3.76 -11.48
C GLU A 127 13.64 4.39 -12.10
N LEU A 128 14.34 3.67 -12.99
CA LEU A 128 15.50 4.19 -13.71
C LEU A 128 15.12 5.39 -14.59
N THR A 129 13.95 5.34 -15.22
CA THR A 129 13.43 6.46 -16.03
C THR A 129 13.13 7.67 -15.16
N LYS A 130 12.48 7.48 -14.00
CA LYS A 130 12.27 8.57 -13.03
C LYS A 130 13.58 9.20 -12.57
N LEU A 131 14.59 8.39 -12.29
CA LEU A 131 15.91 8.85 -11.91
C LEU A 131 16.58 9.68 -13.02
N ALA A 132 16.58 9.17 -14.26
CA ALA A 132 17.17 9.85 -15.41
C ALA A 132 16.49 11.20 -15.69
N ILE A 133 15.16 11.25 -15.64
CA ILE A 133 14.39 12.49 -15.80
C ILE A 133 14.66 13.44 -14.64
N SER A 134 14.65 12.95 -13.40
CA SER A 134 14.92 13.77 -12.21
C SER A 134 16.29 14.42 -12.27
N GLN A 135 17.32 13.70 -12.73
CA GLN A 135 18.67 14.24 -12.94
C GLN A 135 18.71 15.31 -14.04
N THR A 136 17.95 15.12 -15.12
CA THR A 136 17.89 16.06 -16.25
C THR A 136 17.14 17.36 -15.89
N VAL A 137 16.05 17.25 -15.12
CA VAL A 137 15.17 18.37 -14.75
C VAL A 137 15.69 19.13 -13.54
N SER A 138 16.46 18.48 -12.66
CA SER A 138 17.18 19.15 -11.58
C SER A 138 18.16 20.14 -12.19
N LYS A 139 17.76 21.41 -12.32
CA LYS A 139 18.65 22.52 -12.69
C LYS A 139 19.96 22.36 -11.92
N LYS A 140 21.10 22.58 -12.59
CA LYS A 140 22.34 22.91 -11.91
C LYS A 140 22.05 24.13 -11.03
N LEU A 141 21.77 23.88 -9.75
CA LEU A 141 21.80 24.91 -8.73
C LEU A 141 23.29 25.23 -8.58
N ASN A 142 23.72 26.22 -9.36
CA ASN A 142 25.01 26.89 -9.18
C ASN A 142 24.98 27.66 -7.86
#